data_AF-A0A0B7FYY9-F1
#
_entry.id   AF-A0A0B7FYY9-F1
#
_cell.length_a   1.000
_cell.length_b   1.000
_cell.length_c   1.000
_cell.angle_alpha   90.00
_cell.angle_beta   90.00
_cell.angle_gamma   90.00
#
_symmetry.space_group_name_H-M   'P 1'
#
loop_
_entity.id
_entity.type
_entity.pdbx_description
1 polymer ?
#
loop_
_entity_poly.entity_id
_entity_poly.type
_entity_poly.pdbx_seq_one_letter_code
_entity_poly.pdbx_strand_id
1 'polypeptide(L)'
;MIKITPPKLPDYLSGMYDLMPVMGKPTEEQLKTIHAVIRTQNSISHVPTLSNPDLSMQLSQHLFDAQMAVHHFNYPVSEIRETKKIHVPPKLPPDIPEELHNVIGPPTDEQMKAVHHALRCVEDRSNG
;
A
#
# COMPACT_ATOMS: atom_id res chain seq x y z
N MET A 1 1.85 -9.52 19.95
CA MET A 1 2.60 -8.60 19.07
C MET A 1 2.43 -9.09 17.64
N ILE A 2 2.00 -8.23 16.72
CA ILE A 2 1.88 -8.60 15.29
C ILE A 2 3.30 -8.77 14.73
N LYS A 3 3.56 -9.90 14.08
CA LYS A 3 4.80 -10.18 13.36
C LYS A 3 4.45 -10.50 11.92
N ILE A 4 4.91 -9.69 10.99
CA ILE A 4 4.70 -9.91 9.56
C ILE A 4 6.04 -10.34 8.97
N THR A 5 6.06 -11.54 8.41
CA THR A 5 7.28 -12.11 7.83
C THR A 5 7.29 -11.85 6.32
N PRO A 6 8.38 -11.29 5.78
CA PRO A 6 8.49 -11.01 4.36
C PRO A 6 8.65 -12.31 3.56
N PRO A 7 8.22 -12.33 2.30
CA PRO A 7 8.49 -13.44 1.42
C PRO A 7 9.99 -13.54 1.12
N LYS A 8 10.44 -14.74 0.73
CA LYS A 8 11.82 -14.94 0.33
C LYS A 8 12.08 -14.24 -1.01
N LEU A 9 12.97 -13.26 -1.02
CA LEU A 9 13.34 -12.55 -2.23
C LEU A 9 14.37 -13.35 -3.06
N PRO A 10 14.22 -13.41 -4.39
CA PRO A 10 15.27 -13.85 -5.30
C PRO A 10 16.50 -12.93 -5.27
N ASP A 11 17.65 -13.44 -5.71
CA ASP A 11 18.94 -12.74 -5.66
C ASP A 11 18.93 -11.35 -6.31
N TYR A 12 18.18 -11.20 -7.41
CA TYR A 12 18.09 -9.92 -8.12
C TYR A 12 17.33 -8.84 -7.33
N LEU A 13 16.49 -9.21 -6.35
CA LEU A 13 15.81 -8.27 -5.45
C LEU A 13 16.52 -8.17 -4.11
N SER A 14 16.98 -9.28 -3.53
CA SER A 14 17.62 -9.30 -2.22
C SER A 14 18.96 -8.54 -2.19
N GLY A 15 19.64 -8.41 -3.35
CA GLY A 15 20.82 -7.56 -3.48
C GLY A 15 20.52 -6.04 -3.50
N MET A 16 19.27 -5.64 -3.76
CA MET A 16 18.86 -4.23 -3.86
C MET A 16 17.99 -3.77 -2.69
N TYR A 17 17.21 -4.68 -2.12
CA TYR A 17 16.23 -4.39 -1.09
C TYR A 17 16.37 -5.35 0.08
N ASP A 18 16.31 -4.78 1.28
CA ASP A 18 16.23 -5.54 2.52
C ASP A 18 14.82 -5.46 3.08
N LEU A 19 14.00 -6.49 2.81
CA LEU A 19 12.71 -6.65 3.46
C LEU A 19 12.91 -7.28 4.82
N MET A 20 12.91 -6.43 5.85
CA MET A 20 13.00 -6.86 7.24
C MET A 20 11.63 -7.28 7.78
N PRO A 21 11.57 -8.29 8.67
CA PRO A 21 10.35 -8.61 9.40
C PRO A 21 9.77 -7.39 10.12
N VAL A 22 8.47 -7.17 9.95
CA VAL A 22 7.78 -6.07 10.63
C VAL A 22 7.32 -6.54 12.00
N MET A 23 7.74 -5.80 13.03
CA MET A 23 7.41 -6.05 14.43
C MET A 23 6.56 -4.89 14.97
N GLY A 24 5.30 -5.17 15.34
CA GLY A 24 4.40 -4.11 15.80
C GLY A 24 3.87 -3.25 14.65
N LYS A 25 3.85 -1.91 14.84
CA LYS A 25 3.33 -0.98 13.83
C LYS A 25 4.37 -0.79 12.72
N PRO A 26 4.04 -1.09 11.46
CA PRO A 26 4.93 -0.79 10.34
C PRO A 26 5.28 0.70 10.26
N THR A 27 6.54 0.98 9.98
CA THR A 27 7.07 2.33 9.72
C THR A 27 6.82 2.76 8.27
N GLU A 28 6.91 4.06 7.99
CA GLU A 28 6.81 4.56 6.62
C GLU A 28 7.93 4.01 5.73
N GLU A 29 9.15 3.89 6.27
CA GLU A 29 10.31 3.36 5.56
C GLU A 29 10.11 1.90 5.17
N GLN A 30 9.54 1.09 6.07
CA GLN A 30 9.18 -0.31 5.78
C GLN A 30 8.14 -0.39 4.67
N LEU A 31 7.08 0.42 4.73
CA LEU A 31 6.05 0.46 3.67
C LEU A 31 6.63 0.91 2.32
N LYS A 32 7.46 1.96 2.31
CA LYS A 32 8.14 2.46 1.10
C LYS A 32 9.01 1.37 0.49
N THR A 33 9.73 0.60 1.31
CA THR A 33 10.58 -0.50 0.84
C THR A 33 9.75 -1.63 0.23
N ILE A 34 8.64 -2.02 0.86
CA ILE A 34 7.72 -3.03 0.31
C ILE A 34 7.17 -2.57 -1.06
N HIS A 35 6.74 -1.31 -1.17
CA HIS A 35 6.27 -0.74 -2.44
C HIS A 35 7.37 -0.70 -3.50
N ALA A 36 8.61 -0.37 -3.14
CA ALA A 36 9.74 -0.36 -4.07
C ALA A 36 10.02 -1.76 -4.62
N VAL A 37 10.01 -2.79 -3.77
CA VAL A 37 10.19 -4.20 -4.21
C VAL A 37 9.08 -4.62 -5.17
N ILE A 38 7.82 -4.34 -4.84
CA ILE A 38 6.67 -4.65 -5.72
C ILE A 38 6.80 -3.93 -7.06
N ARG A 39 7.18 -2.65 -7.06
CA ARG A 39 7.34 -1.88 -8.30
C ARG A 39 8.44 -2.50 -9.18
N THR A 40 9.58 -2.88 -8.60
CA THR A 40 10.66 -3.53 -9.33
C THR A 40 10.23 -4.89 -9.86
N GLN A 41 9.58 -5.72 -9.04
CA GLN A 41 9.04 -7.01 -9.46
C GLN A 41 8.03 -6.87 -10.63
N ASN A 42 7.14 -5.90 -10.55
CA ASN A 42 6.17 -5.63 -11.61
C ASN A 42 6.84 -5.13 -12.88
N SER A 43 7.86 -4.27 -12.76
CA SER A 43 8.58 -3.74 -13.92
C SER A 43 9.33 -4.81 -14.72
N ILE A 44 9.76 -5.90 -14.07
CA ILE A 44 10.48 -7.00 -14.75
C ILE A 44 9.58 -8.19 -15.07
N SER A 45 8.30 -8.15 -14.69
CA SER A 45 7.33 -9.23 -14.90
C SER A 45 7.13 -9.60 -16.37
N HIS A 46 7.45 -8.68 -17.28
CA HIS A 46 7.43 -8.88 -18.73
C HIS A 46 8.64 -9.68 -19.26
N VAL A 47 9.66 -9.93 -18.44
CA VAL A 47 10.82 -10.77 -18.78
C VAL A 47 10.51 -12.20 -18.36
N PRO A 48 10.28 -13.16 -19.28
CA PRO A 48 9.81 -14.51 -18.93
C PRO A 48 10.72 -15.25 -17.94
N THR A 49 12.03 -14.98 -17.97
CA THR A 49 13.01 -15.61 -17.06
C THR A 49 13.00 -15.04 -15.64
N LEU A 50 12.45 -13.84 -15.44
CA LEU A 50 12.38 -13.15 -14.14
C LEU A 50 10.95 -13.06 -13.60
N SER A 51 9.95 -13.32 -14.45
CA SER A 51 8.54 -13.36 -14.07
C SER A 51 8.31 -14.46 -13.04
N ASN A 52 7.79 -14.08 -11.88
CA ASN A 52 7.45 -15.00 -10.81
C ASN A 52 6.08 -14.59 -10.24
N PRO A 53 4.98 -15.20 -10.72
CA PRO A 53 3.63 -14.84 -10.29
C PRO A 53 3.40 -15.16 -8.80
N ASP A 54 4.01 -16.23 -8.28
CA ASP A 54 3.91 -16.60 -6.87
C ASP A 54 4.53 -15.53 -5.97
N LEU A 55 5.69 -14.99 -6.37
CA LEU A 55 6.34 -13.90 -5.64
C LEU A 55 5.48 -12.63 -5.66
N SER A 56 4.88 -12.27 -6.80
CA SER A 56 3.98 -11.12 -6.88
C SER A 56 2.77 -11.27 -5.95
N MET A 57 2.18 -12.47 -5.88
CA MET A 57 1.10 -12.77 -4.95
C MET A 57 1.56 -12.63 -3.48
N GLN A 58 2.71 -13.22 -3.13
CA GLN A 58 3.24 -13.17 -1.77
C GLN A 58 3.61 -11.75 -1.33
N LEU A 59 4.19 -10.94 -2.22
CA LEU A 59 4.49 -9.53 -1.95
C LEU A 59 3.19 -8.73 -1.76
N SER A 60 2.15 -9.01 -2.56
CA SER A 60 0.84 -8.36 -2.41
C SER A 60 0.21 -8.69 -1.06
N GLN A 61 0.26 -9.95 -0.63
CA GLN A 61 -0.20 -10.37 0.69
C GLN A 61 0.60 -9.68 1.81
N HIS A 62 1.92 -9.61 1.67
CA HIS A 62 2.80 -8.96 2.65
C HIS A 62 2.50 -7.46 2.80
N LEU A 63 2.26 -6.76 1.68
CA LEU A 63 1.84 -5.36 1.69
C LEU A 63 0.48 -5.20 2.37
N PHE A 64 -0.49 -6.05 2.04
CA PHE A 64 -1.81 -6.02 2.66
C PHE A 64 -1.72 -6.19 4.17
N ASP A 65 -0.99 -7.19 4.65
CA ASP A 65 -0.81 -7.45 6.08
C ASP A 65 -0.17 -6.24 6.78
N ALA A 66 0.81 -5.59 6.15
CA ALA A 66 1.46 -4.38 6.67
C ALA A 66 0.47 -3.20 6.73
N GLN A 67 -0.26 -2.93 5.66
CA GLN A 67 -1.27 -1.87 5.64
C GLN A 67 -2.37 -2.12 6.68
N MET A 68 -2.81 -3.37 6.83
CA MET A 68 -3.76 -3.77 7.86
C MET A 68 -3.20 -3.58 9.26
N ALA A 69 -1.93 -3.91 9.51
CA ALA A 69 -1.31 -3.64 10.80
C ALA A 69 -1.31 -2.12 11.10
N VAL A 70 -0.88 -1.27 10.16
CA VAL A 70 -0.96 0.20 10.34
C VAL A 70 -2.38 0.65 10.64
N HIS A 71 -3.36 0.13 9.91
CA HIS A 71 -4.77 0.41 10.15
C HIS A 71 -5.19 -0.01 11.56
N HIS A 72 -4.92 -1.25 11.99
CA HIS A 72 -5.26 -1.72 13.34
C HIS A 72 -4.60 -0.89 14.45
N PHE A 73 -3.35 -0.43 14.26
CA PHE A 73 -2.66 0.43 15.22
C PHE A 73 -3.25 1.84 15.29
N ASN A 74 -3.63 2.43 14.15
CA ASN A 74 -4.20 3.77 14.08
C ASN A 74 -5.71 3.79 14.42
N TYR A 75 -6.35 2.63 14.40
CA TYR A 75 -7.80 2.43 14.53
C TYR A 75 -8.07 1.21 15.43
N PRO A 76 -7.76 1.27 16.74
CA PRO A 76 -8.07 0.17 17.65
C PRO A 76 -9.58 -0.09 17.67
N VAL A 77 -9.97 -1.37 17.66
CA VAL A 77 -11.37 -1.81 17.50
C VAL A 77 -12.32 -1.22 18.55
N SER A 78 -11.80 -0.88 19.74
CA SER A 78 -12.56 -0.18 20.79
C SER A 78 -13.06 1.20 20.36
N GLU A 79 -12.27 1.98 19.61
CA GLU A 79 -12.64 3.33 19.14
C GLU A 79 -13.61 3.31 17.95
N ILE A 80 -13.54 2.26 17.12
CA ILE A 80 -14.38 2.11 15.93
C ILE A 80 -15.87 1.93 16.30
N ARG A 81 -16.15 1.31 17.46
CA ARG A 81 -17.52 1.01 17.90
C ARG A 81 -18.23 2.20 18.51
N GLU A 82 -17.49 3.17 19.05
CA GLU A 82 -18.05 4.27 19.84
C GLU A 82 -18.08 5.60 19.09
N THR A 83 -17.28 5.76 18.04
CA THR A 83 -17.19 7.01 17.27
C THR A 83 -17.35 6.77 15.78
N LYS A 84 -18.22 7.55 15.12
CA LYS A 84 -18.33 7.58 13.66
C LYS A 84 -17.07 8.23 13.10
N LYS A 85 -16.01 7.42 12.91
CA LYS A 85 -14.69 7.94 12.56
C LYS A 85 -14.70 8.58 11.17
N ILE A 86 -14.06 9.74 11.08
CA ILE A 86 -13.92 10.52 9.86
C ILE A 86 -12.55 10.19 9.28
N HIS A 87 -12.52 9.59 8.09
CA HIS A 87 -11.30 9.43 7.32
C HIS A 87 -11.03 10.72 6.54
N VAL A 88 -9.94 11.39 6.90
CA VAL A 88 -9.51 12.62 6.23
C VAL A 88 -8.48 12.25 5.16
N PRO A 89 -8.77 12.50 3.88
CA PRO A 89 -7.86 12.15 2.81
C PRO A 89 -6.62 13.05 2.81
N PRO A 90 -5.49 12.59 2.23
CA PRO A 90 -4.32 13.43 2.04
C PRO A 90 -4.64 14.59 1.09
N LYS A 91 -3.92 15.71 1.25
CA LYS A 91 -4.01 16.83 0.32
C LYS A 91 -3.43 16.40 -1.03
N LEU A 92 -4.22 16.57 -2.08
CA LEU A 92 -3.77 16.31 -3.45
C LEU A 92 -2.93 17.48 -3.98
N PRO A 93 -1.96 17.21 -4.87
CA PRO A 93 -1.28 18.23 -5.65
C PRO A 93 -2.26 19.11 -6.44
N PRO A 94 -1.94 20.41 -6.69
CA PRO A 94 -2.85 21.36 -7.32
C PRO A 94 -3.28 21.02 -8.75
N ASP A 95 -2.51 20.16 -9.41
CA ASP A 95 -2.71 19.73 -10.79
C ASP A 95 -3.59 18.49 -10.93
N ILE A 96 -4.03 17.88 -9.82
CA ILE A 96 -5.02 16.81 -9.83
C ILE A 96 -6.41 17.45 -9.72
N PRO A 97 -7.30 17.23 -10.71
CA PRO A 97 -8.60 17.91 -10.74
C PRO A 97 -9.59 17.37 -9.71
N GLU A 98 -9.36 16.18 -9.15
CA GLU A 98 -10.18 15.60 -8.10
C GLU A 98 -10.03 16.31 -6.76
N GLU A 99 -11.16 16.47 -6.07
CA GLU A 99 -11.20 16.79 -4.66
C GLU A 99 -11.62 15.52 -3.89
N LEU A 100 -10.79 15.08 -2.94
CA LEU A 100 -11.15 13.99 -2.04
C LEU A 100 -11.85 14.56 -0.82
N HIS A 101 -13.09 14.14 -0.60
CA HIS A 101 -13.85 14.52 0.58
C HIS A 101 -13.66 13.53 1.73
N ASN A 102 -13.89 14.02 2.95
CA ASN A 102 -13.89 13.16 4.12
C ASN A 102 -14.90 12.02 3.99
N VAL A 103 -14.49 10.82 4.37
CA VAL A 103 -15.37 9.64 4.40
C VAL A 103 -15.83 9.40 5.83
N ILE A 104 -17.14 9.23 6.04
CA ILE A 104 -17.73 9.02 7.35
C ILE A 104 -18.59 7.75 7.34
N GLY A 105 -18.11 6.69 7.98
CA GLY A 105 -18.71 5.35 7.85
C GLY A 105 -18.26 4.64 6.57
N PRO A 106 -19.06 3.71 6.03
CA PRO A 106 -18.72 3.03 4.78
C PRO A 106 -18.57 4.02 3.62
N PRO A 107 -17.55 3.88 2.76
CA PRO A 107 -17.39 4.72 1.59
C PRO A 107 -18.53 4.47 0.59
N THR A 108 -18.94 5.52 -0.11
CA THR A 108 -19.83 5.41 -1.28
C THR A 108 -19.05 5.06 -2.54
N ASP A 109 -19.74 4.55 -3.56
CA ASP A 109 -19.12 4.24 -4.85
C ASP A 109 -18.47 5.48 -5.49
N GLU A 110 -19.09 6.66 -5.35
CA GLU A 110 -18.50 7.92 -5.85
C GLU A 110 -17.23 8.31 -5.10
N GLN A 111 -17.19 8.10 -3.77
CA GLN A 111 -15.98 8.33 -2.99
C GLN A 111 -14.85 7.37 -3.41
N MET A 112 -15.18 6.11 -3.66
CA MET A 112 -14.21 5.12 -4.18
C MET A 112 -13.71 5.50 -5.58
N LYS A 113 -14.63 5.90 -6.47
CA LYS A 113 -14.30 6.32 -7.83
C LYS A 113 -13.39 7.55 -7.85
N ALA A 114 -13.65 8.54 -6.99
CA ALA A 114 -12.81 9.72 -6.85
C ALA A 114 -11.37 9.35 -6.41
N VAL A 115 -11.23 8.45 -5.43
CA VAL A 115 -9.92 7.95 -4.99
C VAL A 115 -9.19 7.24 -6.14
N HIS A 116 -9.88 6.36 -6.87
CA HIS A 116 -9.28 5.64 -8.00
C HIS A 116 -8.84 6.58 -9.14
N HIS A 117 -9.63 7.60 -9.44
CA HIS A 117 -9.25 8.58 -10.47
C HIS A 117 -8.04 9.41 -10.03
N ALA A 118 -8.06 9.93 -8.80
CA ALA A 118 -6.93 10.67 -8.24
C ALA A 118 -5.64 9.84 -8.25
N LEU A 119 -5.71 8.56 -7.86
CA LEU A 119 -4.56 7.65 -7.89
C LEU A 119 -4.01 7.49 -9.31
N ARG A 120 -4.89 7.31 -10.30
CA ARG A 120 -4.49 7.20 -11.70
C ARG A 120 -3.78 8.45 -12.21
N CYS A 121 -4.30 9.64 -11.88
CA CYS A 121 -3.64 10.90 -12.21
C CYS A 121 -2.24 11.01 -11.58
N VAL A 122 -2.05 10.52 -10.35
CA VAL A 122 -0.72 10.46 -9.72
C VAL A 122 0.21 9.52 -10.48
N GLU A 123 -0.28 8.34 -10.87
CA GLU A 123 0.53 7.32 -11.55
C GLU A 123 0.95 7.74 -12.96
N ASP A 124 0.05 8.36 -13.72
CA ASP A 124 0.33 8.87 -15.07
C ASP A 124 1.47 9.90 -15.05
N ARG A 125 1.60 10.67 -13.97
CA ARG A 125 2.73 11.62 -13.76
C ARG A 125 4.06 10.92 -13.49
N SER A 126 4.04 9.73 -12.90
CA SER A 126 5.27 8.97 -12.63
C SER A 126 5.80 8.26 -13.88
N ASN A 127 5.00 8.17 -14.95
CA ASN A 127 5.33 7.47 -16.18
C ASN A 127 5.57 8.44 -17.37
N GLY A 128 5.50 9.75 -17.14
CA GLY A 128 5.71 10.82 -18.14
C GLY A 128 7.02 11.58 -17.97
#